data_AF-A0A3D4B4R8-F1
#
_entry.id   AF-A0A3D4B4R8-F1
#
_cell.length_a   1.000
_cell.length_b   1.000
_cell.length_c   1.000
_cell.angle_alpha   90.00
_cell.angle_beta   90.00
_cell.angle_gamma   90.00
#
_symmetry.space_group_name_H-M   'P 1'
#
loop_
_entity.id
_entity.type
_entity.pdbx_description
1 polymer ?
#
loop_
_entity_poly.entity_id
_entity_poly.type
_entity_poly.pdbx_seq_one_letter_code
_entity_poly.pdbx_strand_id
1 'polypeptide(L)'
;MDWQRLYADRMALISDRSIIELLKLAERPDVISFAGGLPDPRSFPLEAIKDVTEWVLDNEGHAALQYGPTPGYTALREWIADRMERVDHVSLTADHILVTSGGLEAMDLIARTFINPGDTVIVE
;
A
#
# COMPACT_ATOMS: atom_id res chain seq x y z
N MET A 1 10.00 -21.61 25.92
CA MET A 1 8.71 -20.91 26.12
C MET A 1 7.92 -21.06 24.84
N ASP A 2 6.70 -21.60 24.90
CA ASP A 2 5.86 -21.82 23.72
C ASP A 2 5.05 -20.56 23.43
N TRP A 3 5.54 -19.73 22.51
CA TRP A 3 4.91 -18.47 22.14
C TRP A 3 3.65 -18.65 21.29
N GLN A 4 3.42 -19.84 20.70
CA GLN A 4 2.28 -20.07 19.81
C GLN A 4 0.96 -19.96 20.56
N ARG A 5 0.94 -20.34 21.84
CA ARG A 5 -0.26 -20.25 22.70
C ARG A 5 -0.69 -18.82 23.03
N LEU A 6 0.16 -17.84 22.76
CA LEU A 6 -0.13 -16.42 23.00
C LEU A 6 -0.66 -15.71 21.74
N TYR A 7 -0.66 -16.38 20.59
CA TYR A 7 -1.19 -15.81 19.36
C TYR A 7 -2.72 -15.72 19.42
N ALA A 8 -3.25 -14.63 18.88
CA ALA A 8 -4.70 -14.50 18.69
C ALA A 8 -5.19 -15.58 17.71
N ASP A 9 -6.40 -16.09 17.92
CA ASP A 9 -6.97 -17.19 17.11
C ASP A 9 -6.93 -16.93 15.60
N ARG A 10 -7.10 -15.67 15.18
CA ARG A 10 -7.01 -15.24 13.78
C ARG A 10 -5.67 -15.56 13.10
N MET A 11 -4.58 -15.69 13.88
CA MET A 11 -3.26 -16.01 13.35
C MET A 11 -3.20 -17.43 12.77
N ALA A 12 -4.12 -18.32 13.15
CA ALA A 12 -4.24 -19.64 12.55
C ALA A 12 -4.55 -19.57 11.04
N LEU A 13 -5.13 -18.46 10.56
CA LEU A 13 -5.47 -18.25 9.15
C LEU A 13 -4.28 -17.74 8.31
N ILE A 14 -3.21 -17.24 8.93
CA ILE A 14 -2.02 -16.74 8.24
C ILE A 14 -1.05 -17.90 8.02
N SER A 15 -1.42 -18.82 7.13
CA SER A 15 -0.62 -20.03 6.85
C SER A 15 -0.12 -20.15 5.41
N ASP A 16 -0.73 -19.44 4.46
CA ASP A 16 -0.34 -19.54 3.05
C ASP A 16 0.91 -18.70 2.75
N ARG A 17 1.98 -19.37 2.33
CA ARG A 17 3.25 -18.76 1.90
C ARG A 17 3.55 -19.00 0.43
N SER A 18 2.59 -19.50 -0.35
CA SER A 18 2.76 -19.89 -1.75
C SER A 18 3.34 -18.76 -2.61
N ILE A 19 2.84 -17.53 -2.46
CA ILE A 19 3.34 -16.36 -3.19
C ILE A 19 4.80 -16.03 -2.83
N ILE A 20 5.16 -16.11 -1.55
CA ILE A 20 6.54 -15.83 -1.10
C ILE A 20 7.51 -16.86 -1.70
N GLU A 21 7.14 -18.14 -1.69
CA GLU A 21 7.97 -19.20 -2.28
C GLU A 21 8.08 -19.07 -3.80
N LEU A 22 7.01 -18.63 -4.47
CA LEU A 22 7.02 -18.38 -5.91
C LEU A 22 7.90 -17.17 -6.29
N LEU A 23 7.93 -16.11 -5.49
CA LEU A 23 8.84 -14.98 -5.67
C LEU A 23 10.31 -15.40 -5.52
N LYS A 24 10.64 -16.25 -4.54
CA LYS A 24 12.00 -16.80 -4.41
C LYS A 24 12.46 -17.58 -5.64
N LEU A 25 11.53 -18.29 -6.28
CA LEU A 25 11.84 -19.01 -7.52
C LEU A 25 12.18 -18.05 -8.67
N ALA A 26 11.55 -16.86 -8.69
CA ALA A 26 11.80 -15.84 -9.69
C ALA A 26 13.21 -15.20 -9.58
N GLU A 27 13.84 -15.28 -8.41
CA GLU A 27 15.19 -14.77 -8.18
C GLU A 27 16.29 -15.76 -8.59
N ARG A 28 15.92 -16.98 -9.01
CA ARG A 28 16.90 -17.97 -9.46
C ARG A 28 17.49 -17.59 -10.83
N PRO A 29 18.82 -17.57 -10.97
CA PRO A 29 19.47 -17.16 -12.22
C PRO A 29 19.24 -18.15 -13.37
N ASP A 30 18.87 -19.40 -13.07
CA ASP A 30 18.55 -20.44 -14.06
C ASP A 30 17.07 -20.47 -14.47
N VAL A 31 16.26 -19.52 -13.99
CA VAL A 31 14.83 -19.45 -14.24
C VAL A 31 14.48 -18.13 -14.92
N ILE A 32 13.80 -18.21 -16.08
CA ILE A 32 13.11 -17.05 -16.65
C ILE A 32 11.70 -17.05 -16.06
N SER A 33 11.44 -16.15 -15.12
CA SER A 33 10.15 -16.08 -14.43
C SER A 33 9.21 -15.05 -15.07
N PHE A 34 8.02 -15.52 -15.45
CA PHE A 34 6.89 -14.67 -15.86
C PHE A 34 5.84 -14.54 -14.75
N ALA A 35 6.13 -15.05 -13.55
CA ALA A 35 5.15 -15.23 -12.49
C ALA A 35 5.09 -14.05 -11.50
N GLY A 36 6.10 -13.18 -11.49
CA GLY A 36 6.16 -12.00 -10.63
C GLY A 36 5.43 -10.80 -11.24
N GLY A 37 4.64 -10.09 -10.43
CA GLY A 37 4.03 -8.80 -10.78
C GLY A 37 4.89 -7.59 -10.38
N LEU A 38 6.21 -7.75 -10.31
CA LEU A 38 7.14 -6.72 -9.84
C LEU A 38 7.55 -5.80 -11.00
N PRO A 39 7.47 -4.46 -10.84
CA PRO A 39 7.99 -3.53 -11.84
C PRO A 39 9.52 -3.62 -11.97
N ASP A 40 10.04 -3.29 -13.15
CA ASP A 40 11.49 -3.24 -13.40
C ASP A 40 12.13 -2.14 -12.52
N PRO A 41 13.11 -2.46 -11.65
CA PRO A 41 13.75 -1.46 -10.81
C PRO A 41 14.40 -0.30 -11.58
N ARG A 42 14.77 -0.51 -12.85
CA ARG A 42 15.35 0.52 -13.72
C ARG A 42 14.32 1.53 -14.21
N SER A 43 13.03 1.24 -14.12
CA SER A 43 11.98 2.20 -14.44
C SER A 43 11.67 3.16 -13.30
N PHE A 44 12.28 2.98 -12.13
CA PHE A 44 12.05 3.87 -10.99
C PHE A 44 12.76 5.21 -11.19
N PRO A 45 12.07 6.35 -10.95
CA PRO A 45 12.62 7.67 -11.19
C PRO A 45 13.56 8.10 -10.03
N LEU A 46 14.69 7.41 -9.89
CA LEU A 46 15.60 7.55 -8.74
C LEU A 46 16.06 9.01 -8.51
N GLU A 47 16.50 9.70 -9.57
CA GLU A 47 16.98 11.07 -9.44
C GLU A 47 15.86 12.03 -9.05
N ALA A 48 14.67 11.91 -9.64
CA ALA A 48 13.53 12.74 -9.25
C ALA A 48 13.11 12.52 -7.79
N ILE A 49 13.20 11.28 -7.29
CA ILE A 49 12.92 10.97 -5.88
C ILE A 49 13.96 11.62 -4.96
N LYS A 50 15.24 11.62 -5.33
CA LYS A 50 16.28 12.32 -4.56
C LYS A 50 16.02 13.83 -4.51
N ASP A 51 15.83 14.43 -5.68
CA ASP A 51 15.63 15.89 -5.81
C ASP A 51 14.43 16.37 -4.98
N VAL A 52 13.30 15.66 -5.05
CA VAL A 52 12.10 16.04 -4.28
C VAL A 52 12.28 15.80 -2.77
N THR A 53 13.01 14.75 -2.38
CA THR A 53 13.26 14.45 -0.97
C THR A 53 14.16 15.53 -0.35
N GLU A 54 15.25 15.90 -1.03
CA GLU A 54 16.13 16.99 -0.60
C GLU A 54 15.35 18.30 -0.49
N TRP A 55 14.57 18.64 -1.51
CA TRP A 55 13.74 19.84 -1.50
C TRP A 55 12.76 19.86 -0.31
N VAL A 56 12.04 18.75 -0.05
CA VAL A 56 11.10 18.67 1.08
C VAL A 56 11.84 18.81 2.41
N LEU A 57 12.99 18.18 2.57
CA LEU A 57 13.76 18.27 3.80
C LEU A 57 14.27 19.70 4.06
N ASP A 58 14.74 20.39 3.04
CA ASP A 58 15.26 21.75 3.14
C ASP A 58 14.17 22.82 3.36
N ASN A 59 12.99 22.63 2.78
CA ASN A 59 11.94 23.66 2.78
C ASN A 59 10.80 23.36 3.76
N GLU A 60 10.46 22.08 3.97
CA GLU A 60 9.29 21.65 4.74
C GLU A 60 9.62 20.55 5.77
N GLY A 61 10.90 20.24 6.02
CA GLY A 61 11.31 19.04 6.74
C GLY A 61 10.69 18.87 8.13
N HIS A 62 10.59 19.96 8.90
CA HIS A 62 9.95 19.90 10.23
C HIS A 62 8.46 19.57 10.15
N ALA A 63 7.75 20.10 9.16
CA ALA A 63 6.32 19.80 8.97
C ALA A 63 6.13 18.39 8.40
N ALA A 64 6.97 17.99 7.44
CA ALA A 64 6.94 16.67 6.82
C ALA A 64 7.22 15.53 7.82
N LEU A 65 8.03 15.78 8.85
CA LEU A 65 8.38 14.81 9.89
C LEU A 65 7.49 14.88 11.14
N GLN A 66 6.56 15.84 11.21
CA GLN A 66 5.63 15.97 12.32
C GLN A 66 4.36 15.15 12.07
N TYR A 67 3.63 14.82 13.14
CA TYR A 67 2.27 14.33 13.05
C TYR A 67 1.40 15.23 12.16
N GLY A 68 0.68 14.60 11.24
CA GLY A 68 -0.24 15.26 10.32
C GLY A 68 -1.69 14.79 10.49
N PRO A 69 -2.59 15.28 9.62
CA PRO A 69 -3.98 14.83 9.58
C PRO A 69 -4.07 13.33 9.28
N THR A 70 -4.92 12.61 10.03
CA THR A 70 -5.14 11.17 9.83
C THR A 70 -5.51 10.79 8.40
N PRO A 71 -6.34 11.55 7.65
CA PRO A 71 -6.66 11.20 6.27
C PRO A 71 -5.49 11.28 5.28
N GLY A 72 -4.38 11.93 5.68
CA GLY A 72 -3.21 12.20 4.84
C GLY A 72 -2.99 13.69 4.58
N TYR A 73 -1.84 14.00 4.00
CA TYR A 73 -1.45 15.35 3.61
C TYR A 73 -2.44 15.96 2.59
N THR A 74 -3.04 17.10 2.92
CA THR A 74 -4.16 17.68 2.17
C THR A 74 -3.83 17.93 0.70
N ALA A 75 -2.68 18.52 0.39
CA ALA A 75 -2.32 18.84 -1.00
C ALA A 75 -2.13 17.58 -1.86
N LEU A 76 -1.68 16.46 -1.25
CA LEU A 76 -1.65 15.17 -1.94
C LEU A 76 -3.06 14.66 -2.25
N ARG A 77 -3.99 14.77 -1.30
CA ARG A 77 -5.39 14.34 -1.48
C ARG A 77 -6.09 15.17 -2.56
N GLU A 78 -5.89 16.47 -2.59
CA GLU A 78 -6.39 17.36 -3.66
C GLU A 78 -5.81 16.97 -5.02
N TRP A 79 -4.49 16.76 -5.10
CA TRP A 79 -3.84 16.33 -6.33
C TRP A 79 -4.37 14.99 -6.85
N ILE A 80 -4.64 14.02 -5.96
CA ILE A 80 -5.25 12.73 -6.32
C ILE A 80 -6.66 12.96 -6.87
N ALA A 81 -7.49 13.78 -6.22
CA ALA A 81 -8.85 14.08 -6.70
C ALA A 81 -8.81 14.67 -8.12
N ASP A 82 -7.94 15.65 -8.35
CA ASP A 82 -7.79 16.27 -9.67
C ASP A 82 -7.28 15.28 -10.71
N ARG A 83 -6.36 14.37 -10.32
CA ARG A 83 -5.88 13.31 -11.22
C ARG A 83 -7.02 12.38 -11.61
N MET A 84 -7.87 11.97 -10.67
CA MET A 84 -9.00 11.07 -10.92
C MET A 84 -10.00 11.69 -11.90
N GLU A 85 -10.28 12.99 -11.77
CA GLU A 85 -11.13 13.69 -12.73
C GLU A 85 -10.47 13.75 -14.14
N ARG A 86 -9.19 14.10 -14.20
CA ARG A 86 -8.47 14.26 -15.48
C ARG A 86 -8.27 12.94 -16.25
N VAL A 87 -7.97 11.86 -15.54
CA VAL A 87 -7.57 10.57 -16.16
C VAL A 87 -8.73 9.61 -16.26
N ASP A 88 -9.54 9.54 -15.21
CA ASP A 88 -10.55 8.50 -15.03
C ASP A 88 -11.98 9.07 -15.10
N HIS A 89 -12.13 10.39 -15.27
CA HIS A 89 -13.41 11.11 -15.36
C HIS A 89 -14.32 10.88 -14.14
N VAL A 90 -13.72 10.82 -12.96
CA VAL A 90 -14.41 10.68 -11.68
C VAL A 90 -14.26 11.94 -10.85
N SER A 91 -15.38 12.62 -10.63
CA SER A 91 -15.43 13.86 -9.84
C SER A 91 -15.37 13.55 -8.35
N LEU A 92 -14.23 13.81 -7.74
CA LEU A 92 -13.97 13.65 -6.30
C LEU A 92 -13.51 14.97 -5.68
N THR A 93 -13.56 15.01 -4.36
CA THR A 93 -12.90 16.04 -3.54
C THR A 93 -11.89 15.35 -2.62
N ALA A 94 -10.99 16.13 -2.00
CA ALA A 94 -10.05 15.59 -1.01
C ALA A 94 -10.76 14.76 0.07
N ASP A 95 -11.96 15.16 0.51
CA ASP A 95 -12.76 14.47 1.53
C ASP A 95 -13.14 13.02 1.19
N HIS A 96 -13.14 12.66 -0.09
CA HIS A 96 -13.39 11.30 -0.55
C HIS A 96 -12.14 10.41 -0.53
N ILE A 97 -10.96 10.95 -0.21
CA ILE A 97 -9.67 10.26 -0.34
C ILE A 97 -9.06 10.05 1.04
N LEU A 98 -8.63 8.81 1.31
CA LEU A 98 -7.84 8.43 2.47
C LEU A 98 -6.49 7.86 1.99
N VAL A 99 -5.39 8.44 2.44
CA VAL A 99 -4.05 7.93 2.14
C VAL A 99 -3.76 6.73 3.04
N THR A 100 -3.27 5.64 2.45
CA THR A 100 -2.85 4.42 3.15
C THR A 100 -1.42 4.05 2.72
N SER A 101 -0.80 3.14 3.45
CA SER A 101 0.53 2.58 3.19
C SER A 101 0.53 1.53 2.07
N GLY A 102 -0.55 1.45 1.29
CA GLY A 102 -0.72 0.55 0.16
C GLY A 102 -2.06 -0.17 0.15
N GLY A 103 -2.35 -0.87 -0.95
CA GLY A 103 -3.63 -1.54 -1.16
C GLY A 103 -3.97 -2.62 -0.12
N LEU A 104 -2.96 -3.29 0.45
CA LEU A 104 -3.18 -4.29 1.50
C LEU A 104 -3.70 -3.68 2.81
N GLU A 105 -3.20 -2.50 3.20
CA GLU A 105 -3.74 -1.78 4.37
C GLU A 105 -5.18 -1.31 4.07
N ALA A 106 -5.43 -0.78 2.87
CA ALA A 106 -6.77 -0.39 2.47
C ALA A 106 -7.77 -1.58 2.54
N MET A 107 -7.37 -2.76 2.07
CA MET A 107 -8.18 -3.99 2.16
C MET A 107 -8.43 -4.42 3.61
N ASP A 108 -7.41 -4.38 4.47
CA ASP A 108 -7.57 -4.70 5.90
C ASP A 108 -8.53 -3.72 6.60
N LEU A 109 -8.42 -2.42 6.31
CA LEU A 109 -9.35 -1.41 6.83
C LEU A 109 -10.79 -1.68 6.37
N ILE A 110 -11.01 -1.91 5.07
CA ILE A 110 -12.33 -2.26 4.52
C ILE A 110 -12.89 -3.50 5.23
N ALA A 111 -12.09 -4.55 5.35
CA ALA A 111 -12.52 -5.79 6.00
C ALA A 111 -12.91 -5.56 7.46
N ARG A 112 -12.09 -4.83 8.22
CA ARG A 112 -12.40 -4.51 9.63
C ARG A 112 -13.62 -3.61 9.80
N THR A 113 -13.87 -2.72 8.84
CA THR A 113 -15.01 -1.80 8.91
C THR A 113 -16.33 -2.48 8.57
N PHE A 114 -16.34 -3.40 7.60
CA PHE A 114 -17.58 -3.91 7.02
C PHE A 114 -17.87 -5.40 7.25
N ILE A 115 -16.90 -6.21 7.71
CA ILE A 115 -17.03 -7.68 7.74
C ILE A 115 -17.00 -8.22 9.17
N ASN A 116 -18.05 -8.96 9.54
CA ASN A 116 -18.12 -9.77 10.75
C ASN A 116 -17.95 -11.27 10.44
N PRO A 117 -17.57 -12.09 11.43
CA PRO A 117 -17.61 -13.54 11.29
C PRO A 117 -19.00 -14.03 10.89
N GLY A 118 -19.08 -14.75 9.77
CA GLY A 118 -20.34 -15.27 9.21
C GLY A 118 -20.91 -14.44 8.05
N ASP A 119 -20.37 -13.24 7.80
CA ASP A 119 -20.76 -12.44 6.65
C ASP A 119 -20.27 -13.08 5.33
N THR A 120 -21.01 -12.83 4.25
CA THR A 120 -20.66 -13.31 2.91
C THR A 120 -19.98 -12.20 2.10
N VAL A 121 -18.81 -12.51 1.56
CA VAL A 121 -18.06 -11.63 0.65
C VAL A 121 -18.07 -12.26 -0.74
N ILE A 122 -18.45 -11.49 -1.76
CA ILE A 122 -18.36 -11.92 -3.15
C ILE A 122 -16.97 -11.54 -3.68
N VAL A 123 -16.29 -12.50 -4.28
CA VAL A 123 -14.97 -12.33 -4.92
C VAL A 123 -15.05 -12.90 -6.34
N GLU A 124 -14.13 -12.48 -7.21
CA GLU A 124 -13.99 -12.98 -8.59
C GLU A 124 -13.53 -14.44 -8.65
#